data_AF-A0A7C5VKG3-F1
#
_entry.id   AF-A0A7C5VKG3-F1
#
_cell.length_a   1.000
_cell.length_b   1.000
_cell.length_c   1.000
_cell.angle_alpha   90.00
_cell.angle_beta   90.00
_cell.angle_gamma   90.00
#
_symmetry.space_group_name_H-M   'P 1'
#
loop_
_entity.id
_entity.type
_entity.pdbx_description
1 polymer ?
#
loop_
_entity_poly.entity_id
_entity_poly.type
_entity_poly.pdbx_seq_one_letter_code
_entity_poly.pdbx_strand_id
1 'polypeptide(L)'
;MSTYKDAGVDIDKANSLIEELKKEISETYDEDVLGGVGGFGALINVNLKKFKNPVISISTDGVGTKLLLAKEYDRIDGIGIDLVAMNVDDVVCTGAKPIAFVDYYACGKLEEETYRRVLKSIIKGCRIAGVSLVGGETAEMPGMYKEGEFDL
;
A
#
# COMPACT_ATOMS: atom_id res chain seq x y z
N MET A 1 -10.33 -21.86 -22.83
CA MET A 1 -10.25 -20.43 -22.50
C MET A 1 -9.09 -20.29 -21.55
N SER A 2 -8.09 -19.46 -21.87
CA SER A 2 -7.01 -19.14 -20.95
C SER A 2 -7.58 -18.21 -19.87
N THR A 3 -7.44 -18.59 -18.61
CA THR A 3 -7.80 -17.79 -17.45
C THR A 3 -6.64 -16.85 -17.10
N TYR A 4 -6.90 -15.79 -16.33
CA TYR A 4 -5.84 -14.95 -15.74
C TYR A 4 -4.83 -15.79 -14.95
N LYS A 5 -5.32 -16.85 -14.28
CA LYS A 5 -4.51 -17.83 -13.58
C LYS A 5 -3.55 -18.58 -14.50
N ASP A 6 -3.98 -18.92 -15.72
CA ASP A 6 -3.13 -19.55 -16.74
C ASP A 6 -2.05 -18.59 -17.29
N ALA A 7 -2.24 -17.27 -17.13
CA ALA A 7 -1.23 -16.24 -17.42
C ALA A 7 -0.31 -15.94 -16.21
N GLY A 8 -0.48 -16.67 -15.10
CA GLY A 8 0.30 -16.50 -13.87
C GLY A 8 -0.24 -15.44 -12.91
N VAL A 9 -1.52 -15.06 -13.01
CA VAL A 9 -2.16 -14.06 -12.15
C VAL A 9 -3.21 -14.72 -11.24
N ASP A 10 -2.94 -14.78 -9.94
CA ASP A 10 -3.75 -15.42 -8.90
C ASP A 10 -4.35 -14.38 -7.93
N ILE A 11 -5.34 -13.65 -8.43
CA ILE A 11 -6.05 -12.56 -7.72
C ILE A 11 -6.66 -13.05 -6.39
N ASP A 12 -7.07 -14.33 -6.31
CA ASP A 12 -7.69 -14.92 -5.12
C ASP A 12 -6.75 -14.94 -3.91
N LYS A 13 -5.44 -15.12 -4.14
CA LYS A 13 -4.44 -15.13 -3.06
C LYS A 13 -4.26 -13.76 -2.43
N ALA A 14 -4.13 -12.73 -3.27
CA ALA A 14 -4.03 -11.35 -2.80
C ALA A 14 -5.27 -10.96 -1.98
N ASN A 15 -6.46 -11.29 -2.49
CA ASN A 15 -7.72 -11.01 -1.79
C ASN A 15 -7.84 -11.75 -0.46
N SER A 16 -7.45 -13.03 -0.39
CA SER A 16 -7.45 -13.79 0.86
C SER A 16 -6.56 -13.13 1.91
N LEU A 17 -5.36 -12.69 1.51
CA LEU A 17 -4.43 -12.03 2.43
C LEU A 17 -4.98 -10.68 2.93
N ILE A 18 -5.60 -9.89 2.05
CA ILE A 18 -6.24 -8.63 2.42
C ILE A 18 -7.36 -8.86 3.44
N GLU A 19 -8.21 -9.88 3.23
CA GLU A 19 -9.27 -10.21 4.19
C GLU A 19 -8.72 -10.67 5.55
N GLU A 20 -7.62 -11.43 5.58
CA GLU A 20 -6.94 -11.80 6.83
C GLU A 20 -6.38 -10.58 7.59
N LEU A 21 -5.82 -9.61 6.86
CA LEU A 21 -5.21 -8.41 7.45
C LEU A 21 -6.18 -7.25 7.61
N LYS A 22 -7.46 -7.41 7.24
CA LYS A 22 -8.49 -6.37 7.26
C LYS A 22 -8.61 -5.66 8.61
N LYS A 23 -8.50 -6.43 9.71
CA LYS A 23 -8.47 -5.86 11.06
C LYS A 23 -7.23 -4.98 11.28
N GLU A 24 -6.04 -5.46 10.94
CA GLU A 24 -4.80 -4.71 11.08
C GLU A 24 -4.80 -3.44 10.21
N ILE A 25 -5.39 -3.50 9.01
CA ILE A 25 -5.59 -2.35 8.13
C ILE A 25 -6.55 -1.34 8.77
N SER A 26 -7.68 -1.79 9.31
CA SER A 26 -8.67 -0.90 9.93
C SER A 26 -8.15 -0.16 11.17
N GLU A 27 -7.12 -0.69 11.82
CA GLU A 27 -6.42 -0.01 12.93
C GLU A 27 -5.61 1.22 12.46
N THR A 28 -5.48 1.45 11.15
CA THR A 28 -4.91 2.69 10.57
C THR A 28 -5.96 3.79 10.35
N TYR A 29 -7.26 3.48 10.49
CA TYR A 29 -8.33 4.39 10.08
C TYR A 29 -8.54 5.53 11.07
N ASP A 30 -8.68 6.74 10.53
CA ASP A 30 -9.27 7.89 11.22
C ASP A 30 -10.81 7.88 11.05
N GLU A 31 -11.50 8.74 11.80
CA GLU A 31 -12.98 8.87 11.79
C GLU A 31 -13.56 9.23 10.41
N ASP A 32 -12.71 9.75 9.52
CA ASP A 32 -13.09 10.23 8.20
C ASP A 32 -13.16 9.10 7.13
N VAL A 33 -12.70 7.87 7.42
CA VAL A 33 -12.76 6.75 6.46
C VAL A 33 -14.19 6.20 6.33
N LEU A 34 -14.67 6.05 5.09
CA LEU A 34 -15.99 5.50 4.76
C LEU A 34 -15.84 4.17 4.02
N GLY A 35 -16.40 3.09 4.57
CA GLY A 35 -16.53 1.80 3.87
C GLY A 35 -15.31 0.88 3.86
N GLY A 36 -14.12 1.36 4.24
CA GLY A 36 -12.90 0.56 4.44
C GLY A 36 -12.40 -0.20 3.20
N VAL A 37 -11.45 -1.12 3.40
CA VAL A 37 -10.84 -1.96 2.35
C VAL A 37 -11.77 -3.11 1.94
N GLY A 38 -11.78 -3.42 0.64
CA GLY A 38 -12.55 -4.51 0.01
C GLY A 38 -13.65 -4.04 -0.96
N GLY A 39 -13.85 -2.74 -1.12
CA GLY A 39 -14.69 -2.15 -2.17
C GLY A 39 -13.91 -1.73 -3.42
N PHE A 40 -14.60 -1.28 -4.46
CA PHE A 40 -13.99 -0.77 -5.71
C PHE A 40 -13.05 0.43 -5.54
N GLY A 41 -13.13 1.09 -4.39
CA GLY A 41 -12.31 2.24 -4.04
C GLY A 41 -12.67 2.70 -2.64
N ALA A 42 -11.71 3.36 -2.00
CA ALA A 42 -11.92 3.90 -0.68
C ALA A 42 -12.53 5.29 -0.74
N LEU A 43 -13.31 5.63 0.28
CA LEU A 43 -13.95 6.93 0.41
C LEU A 43 -13.46 7.59 1.69
N ILE A 44 -13.07 8.87 1.58
CA ILE A 44 -12.66 9.69 2.72
C ILE A 44 -13.61 10.89 2.79
N ASN A 45 -14.20 11.11 3.96
CA ASN A 45 -14.97 12.31 4.25
C ASN A 45 -14.03 13.48 4.57
N VAL A 46 -13.71 14.30 3.58
CA VAL A 46 -12.93 15.52 3.82
C VAL A 46 -13.87 16.62 4.32
N ASN A 47 -13.83 16.91 5.62
CA ASN A 47 -14.61 18.02 6.18
C ASN A 47 -14.05 19.38 5.76
N LEU A 48 -14.46 19.86 4.59
CA LEU A 48 -14.01 21.12 3.99
C LEU A 48 -14.31 22.35 4.87
N LYS A 49 -15.27 22.28 5.79
CA LYS A 49 -15.59 23.39 6.70
C LYS A 49 -14.49 23.67 7.73
N LYS A 50 -13.60 22.71 7.99
CA LYS A 50 -12.44 22.88 8.87
C LYS A 50 -11.35 23.76 8.24
N PHE A 51 -11.44 24.09 6.94
CA PHE A 51 -10.42 24.82 6.21
C PHE A 51 -10.99 26.07 5.51
N LYS A 52 -10.28 27.20 5.57
CA LYS A 52 -10.71 28.46 4.94
C LYS A 52 -10.73 28.36 3.41
N ASN A 53 -9.69 27.78 2.82
CA ASN A 53 -9.52 27.52 1.39
C ASN A 53 -8.85 26.14 1.26
N PRO A 54 -9.62 25.03 1.29
CA PRO A 54 -9.05 23.69 1.27
C PRO A 54 -8.30 23.43 -0.04
N VAL A 55 -7.11 22.87 0.08
CA VAL A 55 -6.28 22.38 -1.03
C VAL A 55 -5.89 20.95 -0.71
N ILE A 56 -5.82 20.11 -1.74
CA ILE A 56 -5.38 18.72 -1.63
C ILE A 56 -3.95 18.65 -2.14
N SER A 57 -3.05 18.12 -1.31
CA SER A 57 -1.70 17.74 -1.69
C SER A 57 -1.67 16.24 -1.94
N ILE A 58 -1.01 15.82 -3.02
CA ILE A 58 -0.90 14.42 -3.42
C ILE A 58 0.57 14.17 -3.76
N SER A 59 1.13 13.10 -3.22
CA SER A 59 2.45 12.58 -3.62
C SER A 59 2.31 11.13 -4.07
N THR A 60 3.26 10.69 -4.88
CA THR A 60 3.44 9.30 -5.27
C THR A 60 4.93 9.03 -5.40
N ASP A 61 5.42 8.10 -4.59
CA ASP A 61 6.80 7.67 -4.54
C ASP A 61 6.89 6.17 -4.32
N GLY A 62 7.97 5.58 -4.82
CA GLY A 62 8.33 4.19 -4.56
C GLY A 62 9.53 4.08 -3.62
N VAL A 63 9.85 2.85 -3.22
CA VAL A 63 11.03 2.56 -2.37
C VAL A 63 12.34 2.64 -3.18
N GLY A 64 12.26 2.34 -4.48
CA GLY A 64 13.40 2.35 -5.39
C GLY A 64 14.41 1.23 -5.12
N THR A 65 15.68 1.47 -5.49
CA THR A 65 16.71 0.41 -5.50
C THR A 65 17.08 -0.15 -4.13
N LYS A 66 16.61 0.44 -3.02
CA LYS A 66 16.73 -0.13 -1.67
C LYS A 66 16.07 -1.51 -1.57
N LEU A 67 15.06 -1.79 -2.40
CA LEU A 67 14.43 -3.10 -2.50
C LEU A 67 15.42 -4.22 -2.81
N LEU A 68 16.45 -3.95 -3.64
CA LEU A 68 17.50 -4.92 -3.96
C LEU A 68 18.25 -5.37 -2.70
N LEU A 69 18.63 -4.41 -1.85
CA LEU A 69 19.31 -4.70 -0.59
C LEU A 69 18.36 -5.38 0.41
N ALA A 70 17.12 -4.91 0.54
CA ALA A 70 16.15 -5.51 1.44
C ALA A 70 15.93 -7.00 1.11
N LYS A 71 15.87 -7.36 -0.17
CA LYS A 71 15.76 -8.73 -0.64
C LYS A 71 17.05 -9.54 -0.43
N GLU A 72 18.20 -8.98 -0.81
CA GLU A 72 19.50 -9.66 -0.68
C GLU A 72 19.80 -10.11 0.77
N TYR A 73 19.38 -9.31 1.75
CA TYR A 73 19.60 -9.59 3.17
C TYR A 73 18.37 -10.14 3.91
N ASP A 74 17.27 -10.47 3.21
CA ASP A 74 15.99 -10.89 3.80
C ASP A 74 15.46 -9.95 4.89
N ARG A 75 15.61 -8.64 4.68
CA ARG A 75 15.17 -7.56 5.58
C ARG A 75 14.07 -6.71 4.95
N ILE A 76 12.98 -7.36 4.59
CA ILE A 76 11.81 -6.71 3.96
C ILE A 76 10.80 -6.14 4.96
N ASP A 77 10.91 -6.45 6.25
CA ASP A 77 9.92 -6.04 7.27
C ASP A 77 9.91 -4.51 7.54
N GLY A 78 10.86 -3.76 6.99
CA GLY A 78 10.96 -2.30 7.11
C GLY A 78 10.57 -1.51 5.87
N ILE A 79 10.46 -2.14 4.69
CA ILE A 79 10.36 -1.40 3.42
C ILE A 79 9.02 -0.71 3.22
N GLY A 80 7.95 -1.21 3.85
CA GLY A 80 6.65 -0.55 3.82
C GLY A 80 6.63 0.74 4.66
N ILE A 81 7.44 0.79 5.72
CA ILE A 81 7.67 2.05 6.47
C ILE A 81 8.42 3.04 5.59
N ASP A 82 9.44 2.59 4.86
CA ASP A 82 10.18 3.45 3.93
C ASP A 82 9.26 4.03 2.85
N LEU A 83 8.39 3.18 2.26
CA LEU A 83 7.40 3.58 1.26
C LEU A 83 6.48 4.69 1.79
N VAL A 84 5.89 4.47 2.96
CA VAL A 84 4.96 5.44 3.57
C VAL A 84 5.69 6.73 3.92
N ALA A 85 6.91 6.65 4.47
CA ALA A 85 7.69 7.82 4.86
C ALA A 85 8.01 8.73 3.67
N MET A 86 8.48 8.19 2.56
CA MET A 86 8.79 8.98 1.34
C MET A 86 7.60 9.82 0.89
N ASN A 87 6.43 9.19 0.79
CA ASN A 87 5.20 9.85 0.35
C ASN A 87 4.66 10.86 1.38
N VAL A 88 4.66 10.50 2.67
CA VAL A 88 4.12 11.34 3.74
C VAL A 88 4.99 12.57 4.00
N ASP A 89 6.32 12.42 3.99
CA ASP A 89 7.25 13.52 4.25
C ASP A 89 7.12 14.62 3.19
N ASP A 90 6.93 14.25 1.91
CA ASP A 90 6.66 15.19 0.83
C ASP A 90 5.34 15.95 1.03
N VAL A 91 4.28 15.25 1.44
CA VAL A 91 2.99 15.89 1.78
C VAL A 91 3.15 16.85 2.95
N VAL A 92 3.85 16.45 4.02
CA VAL A 92 4.07 17.27 5.22
C VAL A 92 4.92 18.50 4.92
N CYS A 93 5.88 18.43 3.99
CA CYS A 93 6.66 19.59 3.55
C CYS A 93 5.82 20.71 2.93
N THR A 94 4.63 20.39 2.40
CA THR A 94 3.66 21.39 1.92
C THR A 94 2.82 22.03 3.05
N GLY A 95 2.95 21.55 4.28
CA GLY A 95 2.12 21.91 5.43
C GLY A 95 0.77 21.20 5.48
N ALA A 96 0.55 20.20 4.63
CA ALA A 96 -0.68 19.41 4.60
C ALA A 96 -0.72 18.35 5.71
N LYS A 97 -1.93 18.05 6.20
CA LYS A 97 -2.18 16.88 7.05
C LYS A 97 -2.36 15.66 6.13
N PRO A 98 -1.58 14.57 6.28
CA PRO A 98 -1.86 13.30 5.61
C PRO A 98 -3.23 12.75 6.04
N ILE A 99 -4.03 12.26 5.08
CA ILE A 99 -5.38 11.75 5.36
C ILE A 99 -5.65 10.35 4.79
N ALA A 100 -4.98 9.98 3.70
CA ALA A 100 -5.18 8.71 3.02
C ALA A 100 -3.86 8.24 2.40
N PHE A 101 -3.64 6.93 2.43
CA PHE A 101 -2.54 6.26 1.78
C PHE A 101 -3.09 5.08 0.96
N VAL A 102 -2.54 4.90 -0.23
CA VAL A 102 -2.81 3.74 -1.09
C VAL A 102 -1.49 3.18 -1.61
N ASP A 103 -1.40 1.87 -1.76
CA ASP A 103 -0.20 1.20 -2.25
C ASP A 103 -0.44 0.43 -3.55
N TYR A 104 0.65 0.15 -4.27
CA TYR A 104 0.64 -0.71 -5.45
C TYR A 104 1.77 -1.72 -5.32
N TYR A 105 1.44 -3.01 -5.24
CA TYR A 105 2.40 -4.10 -5.18
C TYR A 105 2.48 -4.80 -6.53
N ALA A 106 3.59 -4.65 -7.24
CA ALA A 106 3.86 -5.36 -8.49
C ALA A 106 4.89 -6.46 -8.25
N CYS A 107 4.69 -7.65 -8.83
CA CYS A 107 5.66 -8.74 -8.71
C CYS A 107 5.66 -9.65 -9.92
N GLY A 108 6.71 -10.47 -10.07
CA GLY A 108 6.73 -11.50 -11.12
C GLY A 108 5.74 -12.62 -10.83
N LYS A 109 5.73 -13.06 -9.57
CA LYS A 109 4.82 -14.04 -9.01
C LYS A 109 4.59 -13.71 -7.54
N LEU A 110 3.36 -13.82 -7.09
CA LEU A 110 2.95 -13.47 -5.74
C LEU A 110 3.39 -14.55 -4.75
N GLU A 111 4.40 -14.20 -3.96
CA GLU A 111 4.85 -14.98 -2.80
C GLU A 111 4.14 -14.44 -1.55
N GLU A 112 3.15 -15.19 -1.04
CA GLU A 112 2.22 -14.73 0.00
C GLU A 112 2.92 -14.25 1.27
N GLU A 113 3.96 -14.95 1.73
CA GLU A 113 4.70 -14.58 2.95
C GLU A 113 5.48 -13.27 2.76
N THR A 114 6.08 -13.07 1.59
CA THR A 114 6.74 -11.81 1.23
C THR A 114 5.74 -10.67 1.23
N TYR A 115 4.62 -10.83 0.51
CA TYR A 115 3.59 -9.80 0.43
C TYR A 115 2.99 -9.49 1.82
N ARG A 116 2.76 -10.51 2.66
CA ARG A 116 2.29 -10.34 4.05
C ARG A 116 3.25 -9.48 4.88
N ARG A 117 4.56 -9.75 4.81
CA ARG A 117 5.59 -8.97 5.54
C ARG A 117 5.63 -7.52 5.06
N VAL A 118 5.53 -7.31 3.75
CA VAL A 118 5.48 -5.97 3.14
C VAL A 118 4.24 -5.20 3.58
N LEU A 119 3.04 -5.79 3.43
CA LEU A 119 1.78 -5.14 3.80
C LEU A 119 1.74 -4.81 5.30
N LYS A 120 2.23 -5.69 6.17
CA LYS A 120 2.39 -5.39 7.60
C LYS A 120 3.33 -4.22 7.87
N SER A 121 4.40 -4.10 7.08
CA SER A 121 5.32 -2.97 7.15
C SER A 121 4.64 -1.65 6.72
N ILE A 122 3.82 -1.68 5.67
CA ILE A 122 3.03 -0.51 5.21
C ILE A 122 2.03 -0.10 6.29
N ILE A 123 1.24 -1.05 6.83
CA ILE A 123 0.30 -0.81 7.93
C ILE A 123 1.03 -0.15 9.11
N LYS A 124 2.21 -0.65 9.48
CA LYS A 124 3.02 -0.06 10.54
C LYS A 124 3.48 1.35 10.19
N GLY A 125 3.93 1.61 8.96
CA GLY A 125 4.27 2.94 8.47
C GLY A 125 3.09 3.92 8.60
N CYS A 126 1.91 3.50 8.14
CA CYS A 126 0.67 4.27 8.22
C CYS A 126 0.30 4.63 9.67
N ARG A 127 0.43 3.69 10.61
CA ARG A 127 0.21 3.95 12.05
C ARG A 127 1.19 4.97 12.62
N ILE A 128 2.47 4.88 12.25
CA ILE A 128 3.51 5.82 12.71
C ILE A 128 3.22 7.22 12.15
N ALA A 129 2.84 7.32 10.88
CA ALA A 129 2.54 8.57 10.18
C ALA A 129 1.17 9.17 10.54
N GLY A 130 0.28 8.41 11.19
CA GLY A 130 -1.08 8.84 11.48
C GLY A 130 -1.94 9.01 10.21
N VAL A 131 -1.71 8.18 9.19
CA VAL A 131 -2.44 8.18 7.91
C VAL A 131 -3.19 6.86 7.74
N SER A 132 -4.37 6.91 7.10
CA SER A 132 -5.20 5.72 6.89
C SER A 132 -4.80 4.98 5.62
N LEU A 133 -4.48 3.68 5.74
CA LEU A 133 -4.25 2.78 4.59
C LEU A 133 -5.61 2.37 4.01
N VAL A 134 -6.09 3.13 3.03
CA VAL A 134 -7.49 3.03 2.62
C VAL A 134 -7.73 2.09 1.44
N GLY A 135 -6.69 1.77 0.67
CA GLY A 135 -6.78 0.85 -0.45
C GLY A 135 -5.40 0.50 -0.99
N GLY A 136 -5.38 -0.36 -1.99
CA GLY A 136 -4.19 -0.73 -2.71
C GLY A 136 -4.51 -1.71 -3.83
N GLU A 137 -3.52 -2.07 -4.61
CA GLU A 137 -3.67 -3.01 -5.73
C GLU A 137 -2.47 -3.96 -5.80
N THR A 138 -2.71 -5.19 -6.27
CA THR A 138 -1.69 -6.24 -6.38
C THR A 138 -1.66 -6.78 -7.81
N ALA A 139 -0.50 -6.72 -8.46
CA ALA A 139 -0.33 -7.16 -9.83
C ALA A 139 0.78 -8.21 -9.98
N GLU A 140 0.43 -9.36 -10.55
CA GLU A 140 1.39 -10.36 -11.03
C GLU A 140 1.69 -10.13 -12.52
N MET A 141 2.96 -9.91 -12.83
CA MET A 141 3.46 -9.59 -14.18
C MET A 141 4.72 -10.40 -14.49
N PRO A 142 4.61 -11.73 -14.68
CA PRO A 142 5.77 -12.63 -14.87
C PRO A 142 6.60 -12.34 -16.13
N GLY A 143 6.03 -11.61 -17.10
CA GLY A 143 6.76 -11.13 -18.28
C GLY A 143 7.55 -9.84 -18.06
N MET A 144 7.31 -9.13 -16.95
CA MET A 144 7.95 -7.85 -16.62
C MET A 144 8.96 -8.00 -15.47
N TYR A 145 8.60 -8.73 -14.42
CA TYR A 145 9.42 -8.94 -13.23
C TYR A 145 9.92 -10.39 -13.18
N LYS A 146 11.17 -10.59 -12.76
CA LYS A 146 11.69 -11.95 -12.55
C LYS A 146 11.06 -12.57 -11.30
N GLU A 147 11.21 -13.88 -11.18
CA GLU A 147 10.74 -14.60 -10.01
C GLU A 147 11.33 -14.05 -8.71
N GLY A 148 10.44 -13.81 -7.74
CA GLY A 148 10.75 -13.18 -6.45
C GLY A 148 11.11 -11.69 -6.52
N GLU A 149 11.13 -11.04 -7.69
CA GLU A 149 11.22 -9.57 -7.79
C GLU A 149 9.84 -8.95 -7.59
N PHE A 150 9.83 -7.83 -6.87
CA PHE A 150 8.65 -7.00 -6.67
C PHE A 150 9.05 -5.52 -6.61
N ASP A 151 8.07 -4.65 -6.86
CA ASP A 151 8.18 -3.20 -6.78
C ASP A 151 7.03 -2.62 -5.94
N LEU A 152 7.29 -1.45 -5.37
CA LEU A 152 6.45 -0.74 -4.40
C LEU A 152 6.52 0.77 -4.64
#